data_AF-B2AJZ3-F1
#
_entry.id   AF-B2AJZ3-F1
#
_cell.length_a   1.000
_cell.length_b   1.000
_cell.length_c   1.000
_cell.angle_alpha   90.00
_cell.angle_beta   90.00
_cell.angle_gamma   90.00
#
_symmetry.space_group_name_H-M   'P 1'
#
loop_
_entity.id
_entity.type
_entity.pdbx_description
1 polymer ?
#
loop_
_entity_poly.entity_id
_entity_poly.type
_entity_poly.pdbx_seq_one_letter_code
_entity_poly.pdbx_strand_id
1 'polypeptide(L)' 'MTMAELAAAGGFDPPPPPPPPPPPPVVWYRNAAGQNWDGTGEMPDWLWRAVNAGQSGESYRVG' A
#
# COMPACT_ATOMS: atom_id res chain seq x y z
N MET A 1 44.40 25.64 -21.46
CA MET A 1 43.07 25.26 -20.93
C MET A 1 43.31 24.33 -19.74
N THR A 2 43.33 24.85 -18.52
CA THR A 2 43.69 24.08 -17.32
C THR A 2 42.49 23.26 -16.84
N MET A 3 42.73 21.98 -16.53
CA MET A 3 41.74 21.02 -16.02
C MET A 3 41.07 21.45 -14.69
N ALA A 4 41.53 22.54 -14.08
CA ALA A 4 40.97 23.12 -12.87
C ALA A 4 39.65 23.90 -13.08
N GLU A 5 39.35 24.36 -14.30
CA GLU A 5 38.09 25.10 -14.57
C GLU A 5 36.88 24.16 -14.78
N LEU A 6 37.11 22.85 -14.98
CA LEU A 6 36.03 21.88 -15.14
C LEU A 6 35.39 21.45 -13.81
N ALA A 7 35.98 21.80 -12.66
CA ALA A 7 35.41 21.48 -11.35
C ALA A 7 34.37 22.52 -10.86
N ALA A 8 34.12 23.58 -11.64
CA ALA A 8 33.33 24.74 -11.21
C ALA A 8 31.85 24.72 -11.63
N ALA A 9 31.35 23.65 -12.27
CA ALA A 9 29.97 23.60 -12.76
C ALA A 9 29.19 22.43 -12.17
N GLY A 10 28.17 22.76 -11.37
CA GLY A 10 27.10 21.86 -11.02
C GLY A 10 27.36 21.11 -9.72
N GLY A 11 27.08 21.78 -8.60
CA GLY A 11 26.67 21.09 -7.38
C GLY A 11 25.50 20.19 -7.72
N PHE A 12 25.80 18.92 -7.99
CA PHE A 12 24.81 17.87 -8.09
C PHE A 12 24.50 17.49 -6.64
N ASP A 13 23.73 18.36 -5.98
CA ASP A 13 23.06 17.96 -4.75
C ASP A 13 22.27 16.69 -5.08
N PRO A 14 22.50 15.57 -4.37
CA PRO A 14 21.75 14.36 -4.64
C PRO A 14 20.27 14.71 -4.50
N PRO A 15 19.41 14.32 -5.46
CA PRO A 15 17.98 14.62 -5.33
C PRO A 15 17.51 14.10 -3.97
N PRO A 16 16.67 14.87 -3.25
CA PRO A 16 16.14 14.41 -1.97
C PRO A 16 15.53 13.01 -2.17
N PRO A 17 15.67 12.11 -1.17
CA PRO A 17 15.11 10.77 -1.28
C PRO A 17 13.61 10.90 -1.63
N PRO A 18 13.08 10.02 -2.49
CA PRO A 18 11.66 10.04 -2.80
C PRO A 18 10.86 9.93 -1.50
N PRO A 19 9.69 10.59 -1.39
CA PRO A 19 8.83 10.40 -0.24
C PRO A 19 8.52 8.90 -0.07
N PRO A 20 8.36 8.42 1.18
CA PRO A 20 7.98 7.03 1.41
C PRO A 20 6.70 6.70 0.64
N PRO A 21 6.56 5.49 0.09
CA PRO A 21 5.33 5.10 -0.58
C PRO A 21 4.15 5.28 0.38
N PRO A 22 2.96 5.68 -0.13
CA PRO A 22 1.78 5.74 0.70
C PRO A 22 1.57 4.38 1.37
N PRO A 23 1.08 4.33 2.63
CA PRO A 23 0.74 3.07 3.24
C PRO A 23 -0.23 2.32 2.32
N PRO A 24 -0.09 0.99 2.19
CA PRO A 24 -1.03 0.22 1.39
C PRO A 24 -2.45 0.54 1.87
N PRO A 25 -3.43 0.69 0.96
CA PRO A 25 -4.79 0.96 1.38
C PRO A 25 -5.21 -0.12 2.37
N VAL A 26 -5.48 0.28 3.61
CA VAL A 26 -5.90 -0.66 4.66
C VAL A 26 -7.21 -1.25 4.15
N VAL A 27 -7.19 -2.54 3.84
CA VAL A 27 -8.33 -3.18 3.21
C VAL A 27 -9.29 -3.59 4.31
N TRP A 28 -10.27 -2.74 4.58
CA TRP A 28 -11.33 -3.06 5.52
C TRP A 28 -12.37 -3.92 4.81
N TYR A 29 -12.69 -5.07 5.39
CA TYR A 29 -13.78 -5.94 4.99
C TYR A 29 -14.89 -5.85 6.06
N ARG A 30 -16.16 -5.88 5.66
CA ARG A 30 -17.33 -5.90 6.54
C ARG A 30 -18.41 -6.79 5.95
N ASN A 31 -19.04 -7.62 6.78
CA ASN A 31 -20.16 -8.46 6.37
C ASN A 31 -21.52 -7.89 6.81
N ALA A 32 -22.60 -8.53 6.31
CA ALA A 32 -23.98 -8.17 6.65
C ALA A 32 -24.32 -8.38 8.13
N ALA A 33 -23.57 -9.22 8.85
CA ALA A 33 -23.71 -9.42 10.29
C ALA A 33 -23.03 -8.30 11.11
N GLY A 34 -22.36 -7.33 10.46
CA GLY A 34 -21.66 -6.23 11.12
C GLY A 34 -20.25 -6.57 11.58
N GLN A 35 -19.73 -7.77 11.27
CA GLN A 35 -18.35 -8.15 11.53
C GLN A 35 -17.44 -7.42 10.55
N ASN A 36 -16.28 -6.97 11.02
CA ASN A 36 -15.27 -6.30 10.21
C ASN A 36 -13.91 -7.01 10.35
N TRP A 37 -13.08 -6.90 9.32
CA TRP A 37 -11.72 -7.40 9.29
C TRP A 37 -10.84 -6.44 8.51
N ASP A 38 -9.77 -5.96 9.09
CA ASP A 38 -8.87 -4.95 8.52
C ASP A 38 -7.86 -5.52 7.50
N GLY A 39 -8.00 -6.80 7.14
CA GLY A 39 -7.10 -7.48 6.21
C GLY A 39 -5.79 -7.93 6.86
N THR A 40 -5.59 -7.65 8.15
CA THR A 40 -4.41 -8.09 8.91
C THR A 40 -4.74 -9.31 9.77
N GLY A 41 -3.78 -10.22 9.90
CA GLY A 41 -3.90 -11.38 10.79
C GLY A 41 -4.66 -12.54 10.17
N GLU A 42 -5.29 -13.36 11.02
CA GLU A 42 -5.98 -14.58 10.61
C GLU A 42 -7.32 -14.24 9.93
N MET A 43 -7.56 -14.83 8.76
CA MET A 43 -8.80 -14.61 8.01
C MET A 43 -9.98 -15.24 8.77
N PRO A 44 -11.03 -14.45 9.12
CA PRO A 44 -12.13 -14.96 9.93
C PRO A 44 -13.03 -15.94 9.16
N ASP A 45 -13.68 -16.86 9.87
CA ASP A 45 -14.49 -17.95 9.28
C ASP A 45 -15.55 -17.43 8.30
N TRP A 46 -16.20 -16.31 8.62
CA TRP A 46 -17.21 -15.71 7.75
C TRP A 46 -16.65 -15.28 6.39
N LEU A 47 -15.41 -14.79 6.35
CA LEU A 47 -14.75 -14.37 5.11
C LEU A 47 -14.24 -15.59 4.34
N TRP A 48 -13.69 -16.58 5.05
CA TRP A 48 -13.33 -17.87 4.46
C TRP A 48 -14.53 -18.56 3.81
N ARG A 49 -15.68 -18.60 4.50
CA ARG A 49 -16.95 -19.12 3.99
C ARG A 49 -17.42 -18.37 2.75
N ALA A 50 -17.36 -17.03 2.77
CA ALA A 50 -17.75 -16.20 1.64
C ALA A 50 -16.88 -16.48 0.41
N VAL A 51 -15.55 -16.50 0.58
CA VAL A 51 -14.61 -16.80 -0.50
C VAL A 51 -14.80 -18.22 -1.02
N ASN A 52 -15.00 -19.20 -0.13
CA ASN A 52 -15.27 -20.59 -0.53
C ASN A 52 -16.61 -20.75 -1.25
N ALA A 53 -17.60 -19.92 -0.92
CA ALA A 53 -18.89 -19.85 -1.62
C ALA A 53 -18.82 -19.12 -2.98
N GLY A 54 -17.65 -18.60 -3.37
CA GLY A 54 -17.46 -17.87 -4.63
C GLY A 54 -17.91 -16.40 -4.56
N GLN A 55 -18.12 -15.85 -3.37
CA GLN A 55 -18.32 -14.40 -3.22
C GLN A 55 -16.98 -13.66 -3.36
N SER A 56 -16.97 -12.56 -4.10
CA SER A 56 -15.81 -11.69 -4.19
C SER A 56 -15.59 -10.94 -2.87
N GLY A 57 -14.37 -11.01 -2.32
CA GLY A 57 -13.97 -10.23 -1.15
C GLY A 57 -14.22 -8.72 -1.30
N GLU A 58 -14.28 -8.24 -2.54
CA GLU A 58 -14.63 -6.87 -2.91
C GLU A 58 -16.03 -6.45 -2.43
N SER A 59 -17.01 -7.37 -2.38
CA SER A 59 -18.36 -7.11 -1.86
C SER A 59 -18.37 -6.79 -0.36
N TYR A 60 -17.33 -7.25 0.32
CA TYR A 60 -17.11 -7.00 1.73
C TYR A 60 -16.19 -5.80 1.94
N ARG A 61 -15.47 -5.31 0.93
CA ARG A 61 -14.58 -4.14 1.09
C ARG A 61 -15.40 -2.90 1.48
N VAL A 62 -15.04 -2.31 2.61
CA VAL A 62 -15.50 -0.98 3.02
C VAL A 62 -14.37 -0.02 2.68
N GLY A 63 -14.61 0.81 1.66
CA GLY A 63 -13.73 1.91 1.26
C GLY A 63 -13.94 3.16 2.09
#